data_AF-A0A183E7V1-F1
#
_entry.id   AF-A0A183E7V1-F1
#
_cell.length_a   1.000
_cell.length_b   1.000
_cell.length_c   1.000
_cell.angle_alpha   90.00
_cell.angle_beta   90.00
_cell.angle_gamma   90.00
#
_symmetry.space_group_name_H-M   'P 1'
#
loop_
_entity.id
_entity.type
_entity.pdbx_description
1 polymer ?
#
loop_
_entity_poly.entity_id
_entity_poly.type
_entity_poly.pdbx_seq_one_letter_code
_entity_poly.pdbx_strand_id
1 'polypeptide(L)'
;MSLIRTLDEQDIIGTSRILDLTPDEVSSRDSEDRVPLHYAAETGNVELFKRLLELNNSLIDCQDQNGYTPLLVASMSGNASTIKVLLENSAQINHLDKDRHSAVHWAVVCGQVNFDHS
;
A
#
# COMPACT_ATOMS: atom_id res chain seq x y z
N MET A 1 -13.12 -20.83 -13.37
CA MET A 1 -12.66 -20.45 -12.02
C MET A 1 -11.72 -19.26 -12.19
N SER A 2 -12.27 -18.05 -12.26
CA SER A 2 -11.49 -16.82 -12.37
C SER A 2 -11.92 -15.94 -11.20
N LEU A 3 -11.14 -15.96 -10.13
CA LEU A 3 -11.38 -15.29 -8.83
C LEU A 3 -11.40 -13.75 -8.90
N ILE A 4 -11.19 -13.18 -10.09
CA ILE A 4 -11.01 -11.74 -10.32
C ILE A 4 -12.34 -10.96 -10.34
N ARG A 5 -13.50 -11.62 -10.41
CA ARG A 5 -14.81 -10.93 -10.46
C ARG A 5 -15.39 -10.56 -9.08
N THR A 6 -14.76 -10.98 -7.99
CA THR A 6 -15.33 -10.80 -6.63
C THR A 6 -14.54 -9.81 -5.77
N LEU A 7 -13.55 -9.13 -6.33
CA LEU A 7 -12.91 -7.99 -5.67
C LEU A 7 -13.76 -6.74 -5.87
N ASP A 8 -15.00 -6.83 -5.41
CA ASP A 8 -15.90 -5.71 -5.20
C ASP A 8 -15.27 -4.81 -4.12
N GLU A 9 -15.35 -3.51 -4.34
CA GLU A 9 -14.66 -2.38 -3.69
C GLU A 9 -14.88 -2.27 -2.16
N GLN A 10 -15.45 -3.29 -1.51
CA GLN A 10 -15.81 -3.33 -0.09
C GLN A 10 -15.29 -4.57 0.67
N ASP A 11 -14.65 -5.56 0.01
CA ASP A 11 -14.33 -6.85 0.66
C ASP A 11 -12.90 -7.38 0.39
N ILE A 12 -12.02 -6.55 -0.16
CA ILE A 12 -10.72 -7.04 -0.64
C ILE A 12 -9.79 -7.43 0.52
N ILE A 13 -9.92 -6.84 1.71
CA ILE A 13 -9.14 -7.30 2.84
C ILE A 13 -9.83 -7.16 4.20
N GLY A 14 -10.99 -7.79 4.34
CA GLY A 14 -11.46 -8.17 5.67
C GLY A 14 -10.35 -8.96 6.36
N THR A 15 -9.94 -8.55 7.56
CA THR A 15 -8.84 -9.15 8.34
C THR A 15 -8.94 -10.66 8.52
N SER A 16 -10.14 -11.22 8.34
CA SER A 16 -10.42 -12.66 8.36
C SER A 16 -9.84 -13.44 7.17
N ARG A 17 -9.63 -12.83 6.00
CA ARG A 17 -9.17 -13.52 4.78
C ARG A 17 -7.67 -13.42 4.53
N ILE A 18 -6.96 -12.67 5.37
CA ILE A 18 -5.49 -12.51 5.36
C ILE A 18 -4.76 -13.85 5.53
N LEU A 19 -5.37 -14.82 6.21
CA LEU A 19 -4.79 -16.14 6.47
C LEU A 19 -4.86 -17.09 5.26
N ASP A 20 -5.76 -16.85 4.32
CA ASP A 20 -5.94 -17.66 3.10
C ASP A 20 -5.20 -17.08 1.88
N LEU A 21 -4.57 -15.91 2.01
CA LEU A 21 -3.84 -15.28 0.92
C LEU A 21 -2.60 -16.11 0.56
N THR A 22 -2.61 -16.63 -0.67
CA THR A 22 -1.45 -17.34 -1.21
C THR A 22 -0.38 -16.37 -1.76
N PRO A 23 0.90 -16.78 -1.84
CA PRO A 23 1.96 -15.94 -2.42
C PRO A 23 1.67 -15.49 -3.87
N ASP A 24 0.93 -16.29 -4.63
CA ASP A 24 0.49 -15.96 -5.99
C ASP A 24 -0.55 -14.83 -5.98
N GLU A 25 -1.50 -14.84 -5.04
CA GLU A 25 -2.54 -13.80 -4.94
C GLU A 25 -1.98 -12.46 -4.48
N VAL A 26 -0.98 -12.43 -3.60
CA VAL A 26 -0.36 -11.16 -3.17
C VAL A 26 0.40 -10.46 -4.28
N SER A 27 0.86 -11.21 -5.29
CA SER A 27 1.51 -10.66 -6.48
C SER A 27 0.55 -10.34 -7.62
N SER A 28 -0.75 -10.62 -7.43
CA SER A 28 -1.76 -10.36 -8.44
C SER A 28 -1.95 -8.85 -8.60
N ARG A 29 -1.88 -8.41 -9.85
CA ARG A 29 -2.03 -7.01 -10.23
C ARG A 29 -3.41 -6.78 -10.82
N ASP A 30 -4.05 -5.71 -10.39
CA ASP A 30 -5.31 -5.27 -10.99
C ASP A 30 -5.06 -4.52 -12.32
N SER A 31 -6.13 -4.04 -12.93
CA SER A 31 -6.15 -3.27 -14.18
C SER A 31 -5.29 -1.99 -14.14
N GLU A 32 -4.93 -1.52 -12.94
CA GLU A 32 -4.04 -0.37 -12.71
C GLU A 32 -2.65 -0.79 -12.20
N ASP A 33 -2.24 -2.04 -12.43
CA ASP A 33 -1.00 -2.65 -11.90
C ASP A 33 -0.89 -2.64 -10.36
N ARG A 34 -1.99 -2.32 -9.66
CA ARG A 34 -2.04 -2.28 -8.19
C ARG A 34 -2.06 -3.69 -7.59
N VAL A 35 -1.11 -3.95 -6.70
CA VAL A 35 -1.10 -5.14 -5.83
C VAL A 35 -1.88 -4.91 -4.52
N PRO A 36 -2.34 -5.98 -3.83
CA PRO A 36 -2.99 -5.90 -2.50
C PRO A 36 -2.26 -5.02 -1.47
N LEU A 37 -0.93 -4.91 -1.56
CA LEU A 37 -0.13 -4.08 -0.67
C LEU A 37 -0.41 -2.57 -0.82
N HIS A 38 -0.81 -2.10 -2.01
CA HIS A 38 -1.24 -0.72 -2.21
C HIS A 38 -2.54 -0.42 -1.46
N TYR A 39 -3.52 -1.33 -1.53
CA TYR A 39 -4.77 -1.21 -0.79
C TYR A 39 -4.56 -1.29 0.72
N ALA A 40 -3.63 -2.13 1.19
CA ALA A 40 -3.22 -2.19 2.59
C ALA A 40 -2.63 -0.86 3.08
N ALA A 41 -1.80 -0.22 2.24
CA ALA A 41 -1.21 1.09 2.51
C ALA A 41 -2.26 2.21 2.53
N GLU A 42 -3.22 2.17 1.62
CA GLU A 42 -4.32 3.12 1.51
C GLU A 42 -5.28 3.02 2.71
N THR A 43 -5.65 1.80 3.11
CA THR A 43 -6.57 1.54 4.22
C THR A 43 -5.95 1.74 5.61
N GLY A 44 -4.63 1.77 5.72
CA GLY A 44 -3.94 1.93 7.01
C GLY A 44 -3.92 0.66 7.87
N ASN A 45 -4.31 -0.48 7.30
CA ASN A 45 -4.34 -1.77 8.00
C ASN A 45 -2.94 -2.35 8.16
N VAL A 46 -2.29 -2.04 9.27
CA VAL A 46 -0.92 -2.47 9.57
C VAL A 46 -0.76 -3.99 9.66
N GLU A 47 -1.70 -4.68 10.29
CA GLU A 47 -1.63 -6.15 10.45
C GLU A 47 -1.60 -6.88 9.11
N LEU A 48 -2.46 -6.42 8.20
CA LEU A 48 -2.57 -6.86 6.83
C LEU A 48 -1.28 -6.56 6.06
N PHE A 49 -0.77 -5.34 6.21
CA PHE A 49 0.47 -4.90 5.58
C PHE A 49 1.65 -5.80 5.98
N LYS A 50 1.79 -6.09 7.28
CA LYS A 50 2.82 -7.00 7.80
C LYS A 50 2.65 -8.41 7.24
N ARG A 51 1.43 -8.95 7.21
CA ARG A 51 1.20 -10.30 6.67
C ARG A 51 1.57 -10.40 5.19
N LEU A 52 1.20 -9.40 4.39
CA LEU A 52 1.56 -9.36 2.98
C LEU A 52 3.08 -9.31 2.78
N LEU A 53 3.81 -8.58 3.63
CA LEU A 53 5.27 -8.57 3.59
C LEU A 53 5.88 -9.90 4.02
N GLU A 54 5.29 -10.60 5.00
CA GLU A 54 5.73 -11.96 5.36
C GLU A 54 5.53 -12.95 4.22
N LEU A 55 4.45 -12.81 3.45
CA LEU A 55 4.17 -13.64 2.28
C LEU A 55 5.10 -13.31 1.11
N ASN A 56 5.31 -12.02 0.83
CA ASN A 56 6.17 -11.56 -0.26
C ASN A 56 6.75 -10.15 0.00
N ASN A 57 7.93 -10.10 0.62
CA ASN A 57 8.62 -8.83 0.89
C ASN A 57 9.00 -8.05 -0.38
N SER A 58 9.13 -8.72 -1.52
CA SER A 58 9.53 -8.08 -2.79
C SER A 58 8.49 -7.07 -3.29
N LEU A 59 7.28 -7.08 -2.73
CA LEU A 59 6.20 -6.17 -3.09
C LEU A 59 6.33 -4.77 -2.46
N ILE A 60 7.24 -4.59 -1.50
CA ILE A 60 7.38 -3.33 -0.74
C ILE A 60 7.70 -2.11 -1.61
N ASP A 61 8.43 -2.34 -2.71
CA ASP A 61 8.81 -1.34 -3.72
C ASP A 61 8.08 -1.55 -5.05
N CYS A 62 7.01 -2.35 -5.09
CA CYS A 62 6.23 -2.49 -6.31
C CYS A 62 5.61 -1.15 -6.71
N GLN A 63 5.55 -0.90 -8.01
CA GLN A 63 4.92 0.30 -8.56
C GLN A 63 3.62 -0.07 -9.24
N ASP A 64 2.60 0.76 -9.07
CA ASP A 64 1.38 0.68 -9.86
C ASP A 64 1.58 1.26 -11.27
N GLN A 65 0.51 1.30 -12.07
CA GLN A 65 0.52 1.87 -13.41
C GLN A 65 0.90 3.35 -13.39
N ASN A 66 0.64 4.09 -12.31
CA ASN A 66 1.02 5.49 -12.19
C ASN A 66 2.46 5.68 -11.70
N GLY A 67 3.09 4.66 -11.14
CA GLY A 67 4.45 4.73 -10.58
C GLY A 67 4.48 4.89 -9.06
N TYR A 68 3.30 4.90 -8.42
CA TYR A 68 3.14 4.94 -6.99
C TYR A 68 3.59 3.64 -6.35
N THR A 69 4.43 3.77 -5.34
CA THR A 69 4.76 2.68 -4.43
C THR A 69 3.76 2.62 -3.28
N PRO A 70 3.67 1.49 -2.55
CA PRO A 70 2.87 1.39 -1.34
C PRO A 70 3.20 2.50 -0.33
N LEU A 71 4.45 2.96 -0.29
CA LEU A 71 4.87 4.08 0.55
C LEU A 71 4.27 5.42 0.09
N LEU A 72 4.25 5.69 -1.22
CA LEU A 72 3.60 6.86 -1.80
C LEU A 72 2.11 6.85 -1.47
N VAL A 73 1.44 5.72 -1.64
CA VAL A 73 0.01 5.55 -1.28
C VAL A 73 -0.24 5.76 0.22
N ALA A 74 0.59 5.17 1.08
CA ALA A 74 0.48 5.38 2.53
C ALA A 74 0.68 6.85 2.93
N SER A 75 1.56 7.57 2.23
CA SER A 75 1.81 8.99 2.45
C SER A 75 0.66 9.87 1.95
N MET A 76 0.06 9.52 0.81
CA MET A 76 -1.13 10.20 0.29
C MET A 76 -2.34 10.03 1.21
N SER A 77 -2.56 8.81 1.71
CA SER A 77 -3.65 8.51 2.67
C SER A 77 -3.36 9.07 4.08
N GLY A 78 -2.08 9.31 4.36
CA GLY A 78 -1.59 9.87 5.60
C GLY A 78 -1.47 8.88 6.76
N ASN A 79 -1.36 7.60 6.43
CA ASN A 79 -1.29 6.51 7.39
C ASN A 79 0.11 6.37 7.99
N ALA A 80 0.41 7.19 9.00
CA ALA A 80 1.70 7.18 9.70
C ALA A 80 2.06 5.79 10.27
N SER A 81 1.07 5.00 10.69
CA SER A 81 1.29 3.64 11.19
C SER A 81 1.83 2.70 10.11
N THR A 82 1.27 2.75 8.90
CA THR A 82 1.75 1.95 7.77
C THR A 82 3.11 2.44 7.29
N ILE A 83 3.33 3.76 7.25
CA ILE A 83 4.63 4.36 6.92
C ILE A 83 5.72 3.88 7.88
N LYS A 84 5.44 3.80 9.19
CA LYS A 84 6.38 3.24 10.16
C LYS A 84 6.75 1.79 9.84
N VAL A 85 5.78 0.95 9.52
CA VAL A 85 6.06 -0.45 9.17
C VAL A 85 6.84 -0.59 7.86
N LEU A 86 6.54 0.24 6.87
CA LEU A 86 7.32 0.34 5.63
C LEU A 86 8.78 0.70 5.91
N LEU A 87 9.01 1.70 6.77
CA LEU A 87 10.35 2.13 7.20
C LEU A 87 11.08 1.02 7.98
N GLU A 88 10.38 0.32 8.88
CA GLU A 88 10.92 -0.82 9.62
C GLU A 88 11.33 -1.97 8.69
N ASN A 89 10.62 -2.14 7.57
CA ASN A 89 10.92 -3.16 6.56
C ASN A 89 11.86 -2.66 5.45
N SER A 90 12.56 -1.54 5.66
CA SER A 90 13.54 -0.98 4.71
C SER A 90 12.98 -0.62 3.32
N ALA A 91 11.71 -0.21 3.24
CA ALA A 91 11.11 0.29 2.01
C ALA A 91 11.91 1.47 1.41
N GLN A 92 11.96 1.58 0.08
CA GLN A 92 12.64 2.69 -0.58
C GLN A 92 11.87 4.00 -0.43
N ILE A 93 12.31 4.82 0.51
CA ILE A 93 11.77 6.17 0.75
C ILE A 93 12.06 7.17 -0.38
N ASN A 94 13.10 6.90 -1.16
CA ASN A 94 13.55 7.77 -2.25
C ASN A 94 12.90 7.42 -3.59
N HIS A 95 11.92 6.51 -3.61
CA HIS A 95 11.22 6.22 -4.85
C HIS A 95 10.49 7.47 -5.33
N LEU A 96 10.73 7.80 -6.59
CA LEU A 96 10.04 8.86 -7.28
C LEU A 96 8.94 8.25 -8.15
N ASP A 97 7.77 8.86 -8.09
CA ASP A 97 6.67 8.55 -8.98
C ASP A 97 6.96 9.02 -10.43
N LYS A 98 6.09 8.70 -11.40
CA LYS A 98 6.22 9.18 -12.79
C LYS A 98 6.33 10.70 -12.90
N ASP A 99 5.65 11.43 -12.03
CA ASP A 99 5.74 12.90 -11.95
C ASP A 99 6.98 13.40 -11.18
N ARG A 100 7.92 12.51 -10.83
CA ARG A 100 9.14 12.79 -10.04
C ARG A 100 8.86 13.33 -8.64
N HIS A 101 7.69 13.01 -8.08
CA HIS A 101 7.33 13.33 -6.71
C HIS A 101 7.76 12.20 -5.76
N SER A 102 8.28 12.57 -4.60
CA SER A 102 8.61 11.62 -3.51
C SER A 102 7.42 11.43 -2.57
N ALA A 103 7.47 10.38 -1.75
CA ALA A 103 6.50 10.15 -0.68
C ALA A 103 6.31 11.40 0.21
N VAL A 104 7.41 12.10 0.52
CA VAL A 104 7.40 13.34 1.33
C VAL A 104 6.72 14.50 0.60
N HIS A 105 6.86 14.59 -0.73
CA HIS A 105 6.17 15.59 -1.52
C HIS A 105 4.65 15.42 -1.41
N TRP A 106 4.16 14.19 -1.56
CA TRP A 106 2.74 13.86 -1.41
C TRP A 106 2.24 14.06 0.02
N ALA A 107 3.03 13.71 1.04
CA ALA A 107 2.66 13.99 2.43
C ALA A 107 2.39 15.49 2.68
N VAL A 108 3.21 16.36 2.07
CA VAL A 108 3.05 17.83 2.16
C VAL A 108 1.87 18.31 1.33
N VAL A 109 1.72 17.83 0.08
CA VAL A 109 0.64 18.22 -0.84
C VAL A 109 -0.73 17.78 -0.31
N CYS A 110 -0.84 16.57 0.23
CA CYS A 110 -2.05 16.03 0.83
C CYS A 110 -2.39 16.67 2.17
N GLY A 111 -1.57 17.60 2.68
CA GLY A 111 -1.89 18.38 3.86
C GLY A 111 -1.81 17.58 5.16
N GLN A 112 -0.89 16.61 5.28
CA GLN A 112 -0.59 15.91 6.55
C GLN A 112 0.06 16.82 7.62
N VAL A 113 -0.02 18.14 7.46
CA VAL A 113 0.03 19.06 8.58
C VAL A 113 -1.31 18.93 9.32
N ASN A 114 -1.35 17.97 10.24
CA ASN A 114 -2.27 17.98 11.36
C ASN A 114 -2.05 19.30 12.12
N PHE A 115 -2.73 20.36 11.68
CA PHE A 115 -3.04 21.49 12.53
C PHE A 115 -3.98 20.93 13.59
N ASP A 116 -3.41 20.36 14.64
CA ASP A 116 -4.05 20.24 15.93
C ASP A 116 -4.33 21.68 16.40
N HIS A 117 -5.40 22.28 15.90
CA HIS A 117 -6.02 23.43 16.53
C HIS A 117 -6.81 22.87 17.72
N SER A 118 -6.11 22.74 18.85
CA SER A 118 -6.71 22.83 20.18
C SER A 118 -7.22 24.24 20.46
#